data_AF-A0AAV2JJW9-F1
#
_entry.id   AF-A0AAV2JJW9-F1
#
_cell.length_a   1.000
_cell.length_b   1.000
_cell.length_c   1.000
_cell.angle_alpha   90.00
_cell.angle_beta   90.00
_cell.angle_gamma   90.00
#
_symmetry.space_group_name_H-M   'P 1'
#
loop_
_entity.id
_entity.type
_entity.pdbx_description
1 polymer ?
#
loop_
_entity_poly.entity_id
_entity_poly.type
_entity_poly.pdbx_seq_one_letter_code
_entity_poly.pdbx_strand_id
1 'polypeptide(L)'
;MTVTRPSQDRHMTVTRPSRDRHRTVTGPSHDRHVTVTGPSHDRHVTVTGPSRDRHRTVTGPSQDRHVTVTGPSQDRHVTVTGPSQDRHRTVTGPSQDRHMTVT
;
A
#
# COMPACT_ATOMS: atom_id res chain seq x y z
N MET A 1 -9.66 -7.10 4.21
CA MET A 1 -9.16 -8.33 3.54
C MET A 1 -7.69 -8.53 3.85
N THR A 2 -7.25 -9.75 4.17
CA THR A 2 -5.82 -10.09 4.38
C THR A 2 -5.39 -11.13 3.35
N VAL A 3 -4.18 -11.04 2.82
CA VAL A 3 -3.55 -12.11 2.03
C VAL A 3 -2.19 -12.42 2.65
N THR A 4 -1.84 -13.70 2.77
CA THR A 4 -0.63 -14.17 3.47
C THR A 4 -0.05 -15.42 2.81
N ARG A 5 0.83 -15.30 1.81
CA ARG A 5 1.56 -16.42 1.16
C ARG A 5 2.83 -15.91 0.45
N PRO A 6 3.90 -16.72 0.34
CA PRO A 6 5.01 -16.46 -0.58
C PRO A 6 4.57 -16.62 -2.05
N SER A 7 5.17 -15.87 -2.97
CA SER A 7 4.95 -15.97 -4.42
C SER A 7 6.11 -15.33 -5.19
N GLN A 8 6.32 -15.68 -6.46
CA GLN A 8 7.18 -14.86 -7.34
C GLN A 8 6.54 -13.47 -7.48
N ASP A 9 5.30 -13.42 -7.97
CA ASP A 9 4.59 -12.17 -8.18
C ASP A 9 3.35 -12.09 -7.31
N ARG A 10 3.08 -10.88 -6.81
CA ARG A 10 1.92 -10.63 -5.98
C ARG A 10 1.24 -9.33 -6.34
N HIS A 11 0.13 -9.46 -7.05
CA HIS A 11 -0.70 -8.35 -7.46
C HIS A 11 -2.00 -8.34 -6.67
N MET A 12 -2.42 -7.16 -6.26
CA MET A 12 -3.71 -6.99 -5.64
C MET A 12 -4.31 -5.63 -5.98
N THR A 13 -5.49 -5.68 -6.59
CA THR A 13 -6.26 -4.50 -6.95
C THR A 13 -7.62 -4.56 -6.27
N VAL A 14 -8.03 -3.44 -5.69
CA VAL A 14 -9.37 -3.29 -5.14
C VAL A 14 -9.93 -1.95 -5.60
N THR A 15 -11.15 -1.96 -6.12
CA THR A 15 -11.82 -0.79 -6.67
C THR A 15 -13.29 -0.85 -6.28
N ARG A 16 -13.66 -0.15 -5.20
CA ARG A 16 -15.06 0.04 -4.77
C ARG A 16 -15.18 1.10 -3.68
N PRO A 17 -16.25 1.90 -3.66
CA PRO A 17 -16.65 2.68 -2.49
C PRO A 17 -16.90 1.79 -1.26
N SER A 18 -16.60 2.29 -0.07
CA SER A 18 -16.94 1.66 1.21
C SER A 18 -16.95 2.69 2.33
N ARG A 19 -17.67 2.44 3.43
CA ARG A 19 -17.48 3.23 4.66
C ARG A 19 -16.04 3.05 5.16
N ASP A 20 -15.68 1.79 5.41
CA ASP A 20 -14.37 1.43 5.95
C ASP A 20 -13.63 0.52 4.98
N ARG A 21 -12.34 0.79 4.79
CA ARG A 21 -11.52 0.05 3.84
C ARG A 21 -10.18 -0.35 4.43
N HIS A 22 -10.11 -1.61 4.83
CA HIS A 22 -8.90 -2.20 5.42
C HIS A 22 -8.29 -3.25 4.51
N ARG A 23 -7.00 -3.06 4.19
CA ARG A 23 -6.23 -4.01 3.40
C ARG A 23 -4.87 -4.34 3.99
N THR A 24 -4.61 -5.64 4.17
CA THR A 24 -3.33 -6.15 4.65
C THR A 24 -2.74 -7.16 3.67
N VAL A 25 -1.45 -6.99 3.34
CA VAL A 25 -0.70 -7.83 2.40
C VAL A 25 0.63 -8.24 3.02
N THR A 26 0.77 -9.52 3.41
CA THR A 26 1.93 -10.04 4.18
C THR A 26 2.59 -11.28 3.55
N GLY A 27 3.90 -11.45 3.72
CA GLY A 27 4.68 -12.57 3.18
C GLY A 27 5.72 -12.13 2.14
N PRO A 28 6.73 -12.95 1.79
CA PRO A 28 7.79 -12.57 0.84
C PRO A 28 7.34 -12.64 -0.62
N SER A 29 7.94 -11.85 -1.51
CA SER A 29 7.76 -11.99 -2.97
C SER A 29 8.95 -11.47 -3.77
N HIS A 30 9.08 -11.81 -5.06
CA HIS A 30 9.96 -11.04 -5.95
C HIS A 30 9.31 -9.67 -6.16
N ASP A 31 8.10 -9.66 -6.72
CA ASP A 31 7.38 -8.43 -7.04
C ASP A 31 6.09 -8.30 -6.26
N ARG A 32 5.80 -7.09 -5.77
CA ARG A 32 4.59 -6.80 -5.02
C ARG A 32 3.92 -5.51 -5.46
N HIS A 33 2.70 -5.65 -5.98
CA HIS A 33 1.88 -4.53 -6.43
C HIS A 33 0.56 -4.50 -5.66
N VAL A 34 0.28 -3.36 -5.02
CA VAL A 34 -0.98 -3.13 -4.30
C VAL A 34 -1.63 -1.84 -4.79
N THR A 35 -2.78 -1.96 -5.44
CA THR A 35 -3.55 -0.84 -5.97
C THR A 35 -4.91 -0.74 -5.28
N VAL A 36 -5.21 0.43 -4.73
CA VAL A 36 -6.36 0.67 -3.87
C VAL A 36 -7.08 1.95 -4.31
N THR A 37 -8.18 1.80 -5.05
CA THR A 37 -8.93 2.92 -5.66
C THR A 37 -10.39 2.99 -5.19
N GLY A 38 -10.98 4.19 -5.19
CA GLY A 38 -12.39 4.45 -4.82
C GLY A 38 -12.53 5.29 -3.54
N PRO A 39 -13.66 5.96 -3.29
CA PRO A 39 -13.88 6.79 -2.10
C PRO A 39 -14.09 5.96 -0.81
N SER A 40 -13.74 6.51 0.35
CA SER A 40 -14.05 5.88 1.66
C SER A 40 -14.17 6.90 2.80
N HIS A 41 -14.77 6.54 3.93
CA HIS A 41 -14.59 7.31 5.17
C HIS A 41 -13.17 7.04 5.67
N ASP A 42 -12.89 5.76 6.00
CA ASP A 42 -11.61 5.34 6.56
C ASP A 42 -10.88 4.40 5.61
N ARG A 43 -9.58 4.65 5.39
CA ARG A 43 -8.73 3.83 4.53
C ARG A 43 -7.44 3.44 5.20
N HIS A 44 -7.32 2.16 5.51
CA HIS A 44 -6.10 1.57 6.05
C HIS A 44 -5.53 0.56 5.09
N VAL A 45 -4.28 0.76 4.69
CA VAL A 45 -3.59 -0.22 3.87
C VAL A 45 -2.19 -0.46 4.44
N THR A 46 -1.91 -1.74 4.70
CA THR A 46 -0.70 -2.26 5.33
C THR A 46 -0.03 -3.30 4.43
N VAL A 47 1.26 -3.13 4.18
CA VAL A 47 2.05 -4.05 3.34
C VAL A 47 3.34 -4.42 4.07
N THR A 48 3.52 -5.71 4.40
CA THR A 48 4.64 -6.19 5.24
C THR A 48 5.34 -7.40 4.66
N GLY A 49 6.66 -7.48 4.80
CA GLY A 49 7.49 -8.61 4.36
C GLY A 49 8.60 -8.16 3.41
N PRO A 50 9.57 -9.01 3.05
CA PRO A 50 10.61 -8.66 2.10
C PRO A 50 10.07 -8.72 0.64
N SER A 51 10.65 -7.92 -0.25
CA SER A 51 10.43 -8.02 -1.69
C SER A 51 11.67 -7.59 -2.47
N ARG A 52 11.81 -7.95 -3.75
CA ARG A 52 12.73 -7.22 -4.63
C ARG A 52 12.13 -5.86 -4.93
N ASP A 53 10.96 -5.87 -5.56
CA ASP A 53 10.28 -4.66 -6.00
C ASP A 53 8.92 -4.51 -5.32
N ARG A 54 8.64 -3.29 -4.85
CA ARG A 54 7.39 -2.98 -4.15
C ARG A 54 6.74 -1.73 -4.68
N HIS A 55 5.57 -1.90 -5.28
CA HIS A 55 4.73 -0.83 -5.75
C HIS A 55 3.43 -0.77 -4.96
N ARG A 56 3.08 0.41 -4.49
CA ARG A 56 1.81 0.65 -3.83
C ARG A 56 1.19 1.95 -4.32
N THR A 57 -0.05 1.84 -4.78
CA THR A 57 -0.85 2.97 -5.25
C THR A 57 -2.15 3.05 -4.46
N VAL A 58 -2.45 4.21 -3.91
CA VAL A 58 -3.71 4.47 -3.19
C VAL A 58 -4.34 5.75 -3.72
N THR A 59 -5.54 5.66 -4.31
CA THR A 59 -6.19 6.78 -5.02
C THR A 59 -7.67 6.94 -4.65
N GLY A 60 -8.14 8.18 -4.58
CA GLY A 60 -9.55 8.54 -4.32
C GLY A 60 -9.67 9.49 -3.12
N PRO A 61 -10.86 9.98 -2.77
CA PRO A 61 -11.06 10.80 -1.57
C PRO A 61 -11.21 9.93 -0.30
N SER A 62 -10.83 10.46 0.86
CA SER A 62 -11.10 9.87 2.19
C SER A 62 -11.33 10.94 3.27
N GLN A 63 -11.92 10.57 4.41
CA GLN A 63 -11.72 11.38 5.64
C GLN A 63 -10.35 11.02 6.20
N ASP A 64 -10.16 9.74 6.52
CA ASP A 64 -8.93 9.24 7.13
C ASP A 64 -8.17 8.28 6.20
N ARG A 65 -6.86 8.47 6.09
CA ARG A 65 -5.99 7.60 5.30
C ARG A 65 -4.73 7.20 6.05
N HIS A 66 -4.58 5.91 6.28
CA HIS A 66 -3.40 5.31 6.89
C HIS A 66 -2.68 4.37 5.92
N VAL A 67 -1.40 4.66 5.71
CA VAL A 67 -0.53 3.95 4.77
C VAL A 67 0.70 3.42 5.48
N THR A 68 0.69 2.13 5.84
CA THR A 68 1.85 1.46 6.44
C THR A 68 2.51 0.53 5.44
N VAL A 69 3.81 0.66 5.25
CA VAL A 69 4.60 -0.28 4.46
C VAL A 69 5.89 -0.59 5.22
N THR A 70 6.22 -1.87 5.39
CA THR A 70 7.35 -2.32 6.24
C THR A 70 8.06 -3.52 5.64
N GLY A 71 9.38 -3.60 5.82
CA GLY A 71 10.23 -4.69 5.37
C GLY A 71 11.22 -4.25 4.28
N PRO A 72 12.27 -5.05 4.04
CA PRO A 72 13.33 -4.71 3.11
C PRO A 72 12.88 -4.79 1.65
N SER A 73 13.48 -3.97 0.78
CA SER A 73 13.33 -4.02 -0.68
C SER A 73 14.59 -3.61 -1.43
N GLN A 74 14.72 -3.96 -2.71
CA GLN A 74 15.62 -3.25 -3.62
C GLN A 74 14.95 -1.93 -4.01
N ASP A 75 13.79 -2.02 -4.67
CA ASP A 75 13.06 -0.85 -5.16
C ASP A 75 11.70 -0.70 -4.47
N ARG A 76 11.36 0.56 -4.15
CA ARG A 76 10.13 0.86 -3.42
C ARG A 76 9.45 2.13 -3.90
N HIS A 77 8.29 1.95 -4.52
CA HIS A 77 7.43 3.02 -4.99
C HIS A 77 6.13 3.06 -4.20
N VAL A 78 5.84 4.20 -3.59
CA VAL A 78 4.57 4.41 -2.88
C VAL A 78 3.95 5.74 -3.30
N THR A 79 2.85 5.62 -4.04
CA THR A 79 2.04 6.70 -4.57
C THR A 79 0.72 6.75 -3.82
N VAL A 80 0.38 7.93 -3.32
CA VAL A 80 -0.89 8.14 -2.64
C VAL A 80 -1.46 9.48 -3.11
N THR A 81 -2.68 9.46 -3.66
CA THR A 81 -3.31 10.62 -4.33
C THR A 81 -4.77 10.81 -3.93
N GLY A 82 -5.23 12.06 -3.94
CA GLY A 82 -6.62 12.46 -3.69
C GLY A 82 -6.84 13.04 -2.28
N PRO A 83 -7.91 13.83 -2.08
CA PRO A 83 -8.10 14.63 -0.87
C PRO A 83 -8.34 13.74 0.36
N SER A 84 -7.84 14.20 1.52
CA SER A 84 -8.06 13.59 2.84
C SER A 84 -8.07 14.67 3.91
N GLN A 85 -8.90 14.50 4.95
CA GLN A 85 -8.83 15.33 6.16
C GLN A 85 -7.58 14.94 6.96
N ASP A 86 -7.45 13.64 7.27
CA ASP A 86 -6.28 13.09 7.95
C ASP A 86 -5.52 12.09 7.09
N ARG A 87 -4.19 12.20 7.09
CA ARG A 87 -3.30 11.35 6.30
C ARG A 87 -2.04 10.98 7.06
N HIS A 88 -1.93 9.69 7.38
CA HIS A 88 -0.77 9.10 8.02
C HIS A 88 -0.06 8.13 7.09
N ARG A 89 1.27 8.21 7.07
CA ARG A 89 2.10 7.33 6.27
C ARG A 89 3.34 6.90 7.05
N THR A 90 3.51 5.59 7.15
CA THR A 90 4.68 4.97 7.77
C THR A 90 5.37 4.09 6.76
N VAL A 91 6.64 4.36 6.53
CA VAL A 91 7.49 3.59 5.63
C VAL A 91 8.80 3.27 6.33
N THR A 92 9.00 2.00 6.63
CA THR A 92 10.18 1.49 7.34
C THR A 92 10.79 0.27 6.64
N GLY A 93 12.07 -0.01 6.93
CA GLY A 93 12.87 -1.07 6.31
C GLY A 93 13.91 -0.53 5.31
N PRO A 94 15.03 -1.24 5.10
CA PRO A 94 16.08 -0.81 4.18
C PRO A 94 15.60 -0.90 2.72
N SER A 95 16.07 0.02 1.87
CA SER A 95 15.81 0.06 0.42
C SER A 95 17.03 0.61 -0.31
N GLN A 96 17.34 0.08 -1.50
CA GLN A 96 18.36 0.67 -2.37
C GLN A 96 17.79 1.91 -3.07
N ASP A 97 16.59 1.77 -3.64
CA ASP A 97 15.84 2.86 -4.22
C ASP A 97 14.49 3.06 -3.51
N ARG A 98 14.07 4.32 -3.36
CA ARG A 98 12.82 4.70 -2.72
C ARG A 98 12.21 5.94 -3.36
N HIS A 99 11.11 5.75 -4.08
CA HIS A 99 10.29 6.83 -4.62
C HIS A 99 8.97 7.01 -3.88
N MET A 100 8.62 8.27 -3.64
CA MET A 100 7.44 8.64 -2.87
C MET A 100 6.72 9.82 -3.48
N THR A 101 5.48 9.60 -3.90
CA THR A 101 4.61 10.67 -4.36
C THR A 101 3.40 10.78 -3.44
N VAL A 102 3.13 12.02 -3.02
CA VAL A 102 2.03 12.41 -2.15
C VAL A 102 1.41 13.64 -2.78
N THR A 103 0.26 13.47 -3.40
CA THR A 103 -0.60 14.55 -3.90
C THR A 103 -2.03 14.38 -3.41
#